data_AF-A0A1E9G8V1-F1
#
_entry.id   AF-A0A1E9G8V1-F1
#
_cell.length_a   1.000
_cell.length_b   1.000
_cell.length_c   1.000
_cell.angle_alpha   90.00
_cell.angle_beta   90.00
_cell.angle_gamma   90.00
#
_symmetry.space_group_name_H-M   'P 1'
#
loop_
_entity.id
_entity.type
_entity.pdbx_description
1 polymer ?
#
loop_
_entity_poly.entity_id
_entity_poly.type
_entity_poly.pdbx_seq_one_letter_code
_entity_poly.pdbx_strand_id
1 'polypeptide(L)'
;MGSYIASDRSIAAARASGAQHRSMNPTQSLEKATDAFLADAERNMPACTDVWTAAAGLYGTEGEDGELAWQAEALCAQTDPEAFFPEKGGSTRDAKRVCGVCPVREECLQYAMDNDERFGIWGGLSERERRRLRKQAS
;
A
#
# COMPACT_ATOMS: atom_id res chain seq x y z
N MET A 1 -0.50 -94.56 -5.67
CA MET A 1 0.81 -94.40 -5.00
C MET A 1 1.49 -93.22 -5.65
N GLY A 2 1.41 -92.00 -5.13
CA GLY A 2 1.97 -91.58 -3.85
C GLY A 2 3.41 -91.12 -4.10
N SER A 3 3.63 -89.80 -4.21
CA SER A 3 4.92 -89.06 -4.11
C SER A 3 4.71 -87.68 -4.74
N TYR A 4 5.13 -86.53 -4.23
CA TYR A 4 5.81 -86.10 -3.00
C TYR A 4 5.53 -84.59 -2.91
N ILE A 5 5.23 -84.09 -1.71
CA ILE A 5 4.97 -82.67 -1.45
C ILE A 5 6.29 -82.01 -1.03
N ALA A 6 6.47 -80.77 -1.48
CA ALA A 6 7.20 -79.66 -0.86
C ALA A 6 8.72 -79.53 -1.03
N SER A 7 9.06 -78.26 -1.30
CA SER A 7 10.27 -77.52 -0.96
C SER A 7 11.47 -77.69 -1.89
N ASP A 8 11.80 -76.65 -2.66
CA ASP A 8 12.76 -75.69 -2.10
C ASP A 8 12.74 -74.35 -2.85
N ARG A 9 13.09 -73.33 -2.07
CA ARG A 9 13.20 -71.92 -2.39
C ARG A 9 14.15 -71.71 -3.56
N SER A 10 13.66 -71.08 -4.62
CA SER A 10 14.50 -70.28 -5.50
C SER A 10 13.90 -68.89 -5.57
N ILE A 11 14.23 -68.15 -4.52
CA ILE A 11 14.08 -66.70 -4.41
C ILE A 11 14.68 -66.08 -5.66
N ALA A 12 13.84 -65.33 -6.35
CA ALA A 12 14.20 -64.50 -7.48
C ALA A 12 15.43 -63.65 -7.15
N ALA A 13 16.55 -63.92 -7.83
CA ALA A 13 17.68 -63.01 -7.89
C ALA A 13 17.36 -61.91 -8.90
N ALA A 14 16.43 -61.02 -8.56
CA ALA A 14 16.27 -59.75 -9.25
C ALA A 14 17.42 -58.84 -8.82
N ARG A 15 18.43 -58.76 -9.69
CA ARG A 15 19.57 -57.86 -9.56
C ARG A 15 19.09 -56.42 -9.37
N ALA A 16 19.70 -55.78 -8.39
CA ALA A 16 19.65 -54.37 -8.03
C ALA A 16 19.43 -53.43 -9.22
N SER A 17 18.25 -52.81 -9.28
CA SER A 17 18.16 -51.42 -9.71
C SER A 17 18.29 -50.56 -8.47
N GLY A 18 19.53 -50.19 -8.15
CA GLY A 18 19.82 -49.19 -7.13
C GLY A 18 19.18 -47.87 -7.53
N ALA A 19 17.96 -47.63 -7.05
CA ALA A 19 17.35 -46.32 -7.03
C ALA A 19 18.25 -45.45 -6.14
N GLN A 20 19.04 -44.59 -6.79
CA GLN A 20 19.88 -43.61 -6.15
C GLN A 20 18.99 -42.80 -5.20
N HIS A 21 19.17 -42.94 -3.89
CA HIS A 21 18.62 -42.03 -2.91
C HIS A 21 19.34 -40.69 -3.10
N ARG A 22 18.92 -39.90 -4.09
CA ARG A 22 19.39 -38.53 -4.26
C ARG A 22 18.86 -37.77 -3.05
N SER A 23 19.72 -37.50 -2.08
CA SER A 23 19.47 -36.51 -1.05
C SER A 23 19.16 -35.20 -1.78
N MET A 24 17.88 -34.84 -1.83
CA MET A 24 17.47 -33.55 -2.39
C MET A 24 17.98 -32.47 -1.45
N ASN A 25 18.84 -31.59 -1.97
CA ASN A 25 19.34 -30.46 -1.21
C ASN A 25 18.16 -29.54 -0.85
N PRO A 26 18.00 -29.07 0.41
CA PRO A 26 16.88 -28.22 0.84
C PRO A 26 16.49 -27.07 -0.09
N THR A 27 17.42 -26.52 -0.87
CA THR A 27 17.15 -25.51 -1.90
C THR A 27 16.32 -26.06 -3.08
N GLN A 28 16.57 -27.29 -3.54
CA GLN A 28 15.79 -27.92 -4.61
C GLN A 28 14.35 -28.27 -4.18
N SER A 29 14.11 -28.46 -2.89
CA SER A 29 12.76 -28.63 -2.35
C SER A 29 12.01 -27.30 -2.27
N LEU A 30 12.72 -26.20 -1.99
CA LEU A 30 12.16 -24.85 -2.00
C LEU A 30 11.82 -24.39 -3.42
N GLU A 31 12.71 -24.61 -4.39
CA GLU A 31 12.48 -24.27 -5.81
C GLU A 31 11.27 -25.04 -6.38
N LYS A 32 11.15 -26.32 -6.06
CA LYS A 32 9.99 -27.13 -6.46
C LYS A 32 8.70 -26.72 -5.76
N ALA A 33 8.78 -26.24 -4.51
CA ALA A 33 7.62 -25.71 -3.80
C ALA A 33 7.17 -24.37 -4.38
N THR A 34 8.11 -23.51 -4.80
CA THR A 34 7.78 -22.26 -5.49
C THR A 34 7.22 -22.50 -6.89
N ASP A 35 7.79 -23.42 -7.66
CA ASP A 35 7.27 -23.77 -8.99
C ASP A 35 5.88 -24.41 -8.90
N ALA A 36 5.63 -25.24 -7.89
CA ALA A 36 4.32 -25.79 -7.61
C ALA A 36 3.31 -24.71 -7.18
N PHE A 37 3.73 -23.73 -6.38
CA PHE A 37 2.92 -22.58 -5.98
C PHE A 37 2.58 -21.66 -7.16
N LEU A 38 3.56 -21.38 -8.04
CA LEU A 38 3.36 -20.57 -9.25
C LEU A 38 2.44 -21.28 -10.25
N ALA A 39 2.63 -22.59 -10.44
CA ALA A 39 1.79 -23.36 -11.35
C ALA A 39 0.36 -23.62 -10.81
N ASP A 40 0.17 -23.59 -9.47
CA ASP A 40 -1.16 -23.57 -8.84
C ASP A 40 -1.80 -22.18 -8.95
N ALA A 41 -1.04 -21.11 -8.75
CA ALA A 41 -1.49 -19.73 -8.94
C ALA A 41 -1.95 -19.45 -10.38
N GLU A 42 -1.27 -19.99 -11.40
CA GLU A 42 -1.66 -19.86 -12.80
C GLU A 42 -2.93 -20.65 -13.16
N ARG A 43 -3.15 -21.81 -12.53
CA ARG A 43 -4.34 -22.65 -12.79
C ARG A 43 -5.56 -22.27 -11.96
N ASN A 44 -5.37 -21.58 -10.84
CA ASN A 44 -6.41 -21.28 -9.84
C ASN A 44 -6.58 -19.76 -9.63
N MET A 45 -6.21 -18.95 -10.63
CA MET A 45 -6.49 -17.51 -10.72
C MET A 45 -7.84 -17.21 -11.41
N PRO A 46 -8.97 -17.52 -10.75
CA PRO A 46 -10.12 -16.64 -10.83
C PRO A 46 -10.70 -16.46 -9.43
N ALA A 47 -10.27 -15.41 -8.71
CA ALA A 47 -11.00 -14.91 -7.54
C ALA A 47 -10.41 -13.64 -6.92
N CYS A 48 -9.08 -13.48 -6.86
CA CYS A 48 -8.53 -12.27 -6.22
C CYS A 48 -8.69 -11.02 -7.09
N THR A 49 -8.53 -11.15 -8.41
CA THR A 49 -8.82 -10.07 -9.36
C THR A 49 -10.32 -9.78 -9.40
N ASP A 50 -11.17 -10.81 -9.40
CA ASP A 50 -12.63 -10.62 -9.44
C ASP A 50 -13.18 -9.97 -8.18
N VAL A 51 -12.63 -10.26 -6.99
CA VAL A 51 -13.02 -9.59 -5.75
C VAL A 51 -12.54 -8.14 -5.73
N TRP A 52 -11.30 -7.82 -6.13
CA TRP A 52 -10.83 -6.43 -6.17
C TRP A 52 -11.54 -5.60 -7.25
N THR A 53 -11.81 -6.17 -8.43
CA THR A 53 -12.54 -5.50 -9.51
C THR A 53 -14.04 -5.36 -9.18
N ALA A 54 -14.67 -6.36 -8.58
CA ALA A 54 -16.05 -6.24 -8.07
C ALA A 54 -16.14 -5.29 -6.87
N ALA A 55 -15.14 -5.29 -5.99
CA ALA A 55 -14.99 -4.31 -4.91
C ALA A 55 -14.82 -2.89 -5.45
N ALA A 56 -13.94 -2.68 -6.43
CA ALA A 56 -13.72 -1.37 -7.06
C ALA A 56 -15.00 -0.83 -7.73
N GLY A 57 -15.90 -1.70 -8.19
CA GLY A 57 -17.24 -1.31 -8.66
C GLY A 57 -18.23 -0.96 -7.54
N LEU A 58 -18.01 -1.39 -6.30
CA LEU A 58 -18.85 -1.08 -5.12
C LEU A 58 -18.31 0.10 -4.29
N TYR A 59 -16.99 0.29 -4.27
CA TYR A 59 -16.31 1.45 -3.70
C TYR A 59 -15.76 2.23 -4.89
N GLY A 60 -16.52 3.20 -5.40
CA GLY A 60 -16.12 3.98 -6.58
C GLY A 60 -14.70 4.53 -6.41
N THR A 61 -13.74 3.91 -7.08
CA THR A 61 -12.35 4.39 -7.18
C THR A 61 -12.10 5.05 -8.54
N GLU A 62 -13.16 5.50 -9.20
CA GLU A 62 -13.09 6.23 -10.46
C GLU A 62 -13.56 7.68 -10.22
N GLY A 63 -12.61 8.55 -9.86
CA GLY A 63 -12.63 9.94 -10.34
C GLY A 63 -13.39 10.99 -9.53
N GLU A 64 -13.66 10.79 -8.25
CA GLU A 64 -14.07 11.89 -7.36
C GLU A 64 -13.08 11.99 -6.21
N ASP A 65 -11.88 12.47 -6.51
CA ASP A 65 -11.11 13.20 -5.49
C ASP A 65 -12.09 14.27 -5.00
N GLY A 66 -12.66 14.11 -3.80
CA GLY A 66 -13.81 14.91 -3.35
C GLY A 66 -13.52 16.42 -3.30
N GLU A 67 -14.38 17.24 -2.69
CA GLU A 67 -14.19 18.70 -2.54
C GLU A 67 -12.80 19.11 -1.97
N LEU A 68 -12.06 18.16 -1.41
CA LEU A 68 -10.71 18.30 -0.85
C LEU A 68 -9.59 17.70 -1.72
N ALA A 69 -9.83 17.39 -3.00
CA ALA A 69 -8.83 16.85 -3.94
C ALA A 69 -7.51 17.62 -3.94
N TRP A 70 -7.61 18.95 -3.90
CA TRP A 70 -6.49 19.89 -3.89
C TRP A 70 -5.52 19.66 -2.70
N GLN A 71 -5.98 19.05 -1.60
CA GLN A 71 -5.12 18.76 -0.45
C GLN A 71 -4.02 17.76 -0.80
N ALA A 72 -4.24 16.87 -1.77
CA ALA A 72 -3.25 15.90 -2.21
C ALA A 72 -2.00 16.57 -2.81
N GLU A 73 -2.14 17.78 -3.36
CA GLU A 73 -1.05 18.56 -3.97
C GLU A 73 -0.41 19.57 -2.98
N ALA A 74 -0.86 19.60 -1.73
CA ALA A 74 -0.37 20.56 -0.74
C ALA A 74 1.07 20.26 -0.31
N LEU A 75 1.99 21.20 -0.55
CA LEU A 75 3.40 21.04 -0.16
C LEU A 75 3.62 20.98 1.36
N CYS A 76 2.69 21.51 2.17
CA CYS A 76 2.83 21.48 3.63
C CYS A 76 2.88 20.06 4.20
N ALA A 77 2.20 19.09 3.57
CA ALA A 77 2.23 17.68 3.97
C ALA A 77 3.62 17.03 3.85
N GLN A 78 4.54 17.66 3.13
CA GLN A 78 5.91 17.19 2.91
C GLN A 78 6.94 17.91 3.81
N THR A 79 6.46 18.69 4.79
CA THR A 79 7.29 19.52 5.67
C THR A 79 6.93 19.31 7.13
N ASP A 80 7.64 19.96 8.05
CA ASP A 80 7.35 19.87 9.48
C ASP A 80 5.97 20.47 9.81
N PRO A 81 4.99 19.69 10.32
CA PRO A 81 3.65 20.18 10.63
C PRO A 81 3.65 21.24 11.73
N GLU A 82 4.60 21.20 12.68
CA GLU A 82 4.65 22.15 13.79
C GLU A 82 4.93 23.58 13.33
N ALA A 83 5.61 23.74 12.19
CA ALA A 83 5.85 25.05 11.58
C ALA A 83 4.54 25.75 11.16
N PHE A 84 3.48 24.98 10.86
CA PHE A 84 2.18 25.49 10.42
C PHE A 84 1.23 25.79 11.58
N PHE A 85 1.52 25.29 12.78
CA PHE A 85 0.74 25.51 13.99
C PHE A 85 1.58 26.07 15.15
N PRO A 86 2.23 27.24 14.98
CA PRO A 86 3.13 27.77 15.98
C PRO A 86 2.40 28.16 17.27
N GLU A 87 3.04 27.91 18.40
CA GLU A 87 2.62 28.42 19.70
C GLU A 87 2.59 29.95 19.74
N LYS A 88 2.02 30.53 20.81
CA LYS A 88 1.94 31.98 20.98
C LYS A 88 3.34 32.61 20.94
N GLY A 89 3.61 33.38 19.88
CA GLY A 89 4.90 34.05 19.67
C GLY A 89 5.92 33.25 18.86
N GLY A 90 5.56 32.05 18.40
CA GLY A 90 6.37 31.24 17.49
C GLY A 90 6.56 31.88 16.10
N SER A 91 7.60 31.45 15.40
CA SER A 91 7.91 31.95 14.06
C SER A 91 6.90 31.42 13.03
N THR A 92 6.36 32.33 12.21
CA THR A 92 5.51 31.97 11.05
C THR A 92 6.28 31.96 9.73
N ARG A 93 7.59 32.26 9.78
CA ARG A 93 8.40 32.52 8.59
C ARG A 93 8.53 31.28 7.70
N ASP A 94 8.73 30.12 8.32
CA ASP A 94 9.01 28.89 7.59
C ASP A 94 7.78 28.37 6.87
N ALA A 95 6.64 28.26 7.57
CA ALA A 95 5.36 27.91 6.93
C ALA A 95 5.00 28.88 5.80
N LYS A 96 5.18 30.20 6.00
CA LYS A 96 4.90 31.19 4.94
C LYS A 96 5.76 31.00 3.70
N ARG A 97 7.02 30.60 3.86
CA ARG A 97 7.92 30.32 2.74
C ARG A 97 7.44 29.11 1.94
N VAL A 98 7.05 28.04 2.63
CA VAL A 98 6.50 26.83 1.98
C VAL A 98 5.20 27.16 1.25
N CYS A 99 4.28 27.89 1.89
CA CYS A 99 3.05 28.33 1.23
C CYS A 99 3.32 29.20 -0.01
N GLY A 100 4.39 30.00 -0.02
CA GLY A 100 4.72 30.90 -1.13
C GLY A 100 5.05 30.20 -2.45
N VAL A 101 5.41 28.92 -2.41
CA VAL A 101 5.68 28.08 -3.59
C VAL A 101 4.67 26.94 -3.75
N CYS A 102 3.63 26.90 -2.91
CA CYS A 102 2.61 25.84 -2.94
C CYS A 102 1.64 26.08 -4.10
N PRO A 103 1.37 25.07 -4.96
CA PRO A 103 0.47 25.25 -6.11
C PRO A 103 -0.98 25.50 -5.69
N VAL A 104 -1.43 24.85 -4.61
CA VAL A 104 -2.83 24.90 -4.11
C VAL A 104 -3.06 26.00 -3.06
N ARG A 105 -2.28 27.07 -3.12
CA ARG A 105 -2.28 28.13 -2.10
C ARG A 105 -3.62 28.88 -2.05
N GLU A 106 -4.23 29.12 -3.21
CA GLU A 106 -5.46 29.91 -3.33
C GLU A 106 -6.66 29.11 -2.80
N GLU A 107 -6.78 27.85 -3.18
CA GLU A 107 -7.77 26.88 -2.72
C GLU A 107 -7.66 26.69 -1.20
N CYS A 108 -6.43 26.53 -0.69
CA CYS A 108 -6.15 26.41 0.74
C CYS A 108 -6.59 27.67 1.51
N LEU A 109 -6.37 28.86 0.96
CA LEU A 109 -6.80 30.11 1.59
C LEU A 109 -8.32 30.22 1.59
N GLN A 110 -8.96 29.92 0.46
CA GLN A 110 -10.40 30.00 0.30
C GLN A 110 -11.09 29.05 1.28
N TYR A 111 -10.64 27.80 1.34
CA TYR A 111 -11.11 26.81 2.30
C TYR A 111 -11.04 27.33 3.74
N ALA A 112 -9.90 27.91 4.14
CA ALA A 112 -9.73 28.45 5.49
C ALA A 112 -10.61 29.67 5.78
N MET A 113 -10.95 30.45 4.76
CA MET A 113 -11.83 31.61 4.88
C MET A 113 -13.29 31.16 5.06
N ASP A 114 -13.72 30.18 4.28
CA ASP A 114 -15.09 29.64 4.27
C ASP A 114 -15.41 28.81 5.52
N ASN A 115 -14.46 27.99 5.98
CA ASN A 115 -14.63 27.11 7.14
C ASN A 115 -14.31 27.77 8.49
N ASP A 116 -14.03 29.07 8.48
CA ASP A 116 -13.56 29.80 9.66
C ASP A 116 -12.38 29.14 10.39
N GLU A 117 -11.36 28.70 9.65
CA GLU A 117 -10.22 28.04 10.29
C GLU A 117 -9.49 29.00 11.24
N ARG A 118 -9.48 28.63 12.53
CA ARG A 118 -9.09 29.55 13.62
C ARG A 118 -7.61 29.46 14.00
N PHE A 119 -6.93 28.39 13.62
CA PHE A 119 -5.56 28.16 14.03
C PHE A 119 -4.65 27.95 12.82
N GLY A 120 -3.35 28.11 13.04
CA GLY A 120 -2.32 27.83 12.05
C GLY A 120 -2.26 28.78 10.85
N ILE A 121 -1.35 28.43 9.95
CA ILE A 121 -1.04 29.15 8.72
C ILE A 121 -1.73 28.42 7.55
N TRP A 122 -2.63 29.14 6.87
CA TRP A 122 -3.40 28.64 5.73
C TRP A 122 -3.21 29.59 4.56
N GLY A 123 -2.94 29.06 3.36
CA GLY A 123 -2.72 29.88 2.16
C GLY A 123 -1.59 30.93 2.30
N GLY A 124 -0.64 30.71 3.21
CA GLY A 124 0.44 31.66 3.53
C GLY A 124 0.04 32.79 4.48
N LEU A 125 -1.14 32.73 5.09
CA LEU A 125 -1.62 33.73 6.04
C LEU A 125 -1.85 33.11 7.42
N SER A 126 -1.43 33.83 8.46
CA SER A 126 -1.78 33.52 9.84
C SER A 126 -3.24 33.86 10.14
N GLU A 127 -3.80 33.28 11.21
CA GLU A 127 -5.13 33.62 11.72
C GLU A 127 -5.33 35.15 11.83
N ARG A 128 -4.36 35.86 12.42
CA ARG A 128 -4.43 37.31 12.61
C ARG A 128 -4.50 38.06 11.28
N GLU A 129 -3.83 37.57 10.25
CA GLU A 129 -3.86 38.17 8.91
C GLU A 129 -5.18 37.87 8.21
N ARG A 130 -5.70 36.63 8.28
CA ARG A 130 -7.03 36.27 7.76
C ARG A 130 -8.14 37.11 8.40
N ARG A 131 -8.09 37.29 9.72
CA ARG A 131 -9.03 38.19 10.45
C ARG A 131 -8.97 39.64 9.96
N ARG A 132 -7.79 40.14 9.55
CA ARG A 132 -7.66 41.50 9.00
C ARG A 132 -8.25 41.59 7.60
N LEU A 133 -8.04 40.57 6.75
CA LEU A 133 -8.62 40.51 5.41
C LEU A 133 -10.15 40.50 5.46
N ARG A 134 -10.76 39.69 6.33
CA ARG A 134 -12.22 39.68 6.48
C ARG A 134 -12.79 41.04 6.86
N LYS A 135 -12.09 41.81 7.70
CA LYS A 135 -12.49 43.17 8.09
C LYS A 135 -12.33 44.20 6.98
N GLN A 136 -11.48 43.93 5.98
CA GLN A 136 -11.28 44.82 4.83
C GLN A 136 -12.29 44.54 3.71
N ALA A 137 -12.81 43.32 3.65
CA ALA A 137 -13.83 42.90 2.68
C ALA A 137 -15.27 43.19 3.13
N SER A 138 -15.47 43.62 4.38
CA SER A 138 -16.75 44.05 4.96
C SER A 138 -16.96 45.55 4.84
#